data_AF-A0A818YZ80-F1
#
_entry.id   AF-A0A818YZ80-F1
#
_cell.length_a   1.000
_cell.length_b   1.000
_cell.length_c   1.000
_cell.angle_alpha   90.00
_cell.angle_beta   90.00
_cell.angle_gamma   90.00
#
_symmetry.space_group_name_H-M   'P 1'
#
loop_
_entity.id
_entity.type
_entity.pdbx_description
1 polymer ?
#
loop_
_entity_poly.entity_id
_entity_poly.type
_entity_poly.pdbx_seq_one_letter_code
_entity_poly.pdbx_strand_id
1 'polypeptide(L)'
;MEDMFLSMTLCVIDSSYDHFESVSLFGIEPDILHLLLTHYTCLPRLFSLNIDTKSSCRLKELSDIYQSIFALSKLESIELETDIFDDSESRLSLSIATNKQFSNIKYLYIHHSCSFQELFAIISYTFQLYRLKLSYTSDNDEPIIGNVLPIPLLSLIHFSIDRYDMKFDKFKWFIKNIFFAN
;
A
#
# COMPACT_ATOMS: atom_id res chain seq x y z
N MET A 1 7.89 -14.03 -32.50
CA MET A 1 6.86 -13.30 -31.74
C MET A 1 7.53 -12.73 -30.49
N GLU A 2 8.64 -12.02 -30.69
CA GLU A 2 9.56 -11.54 -29.64
C GLU A 2 9.79 -10.01 -29.77
N ASP A 3 9.20 -9.36 -30.77
CA ASP A 3 9.48 -7.94 -31.10
C ASP A 3 8.39 -6.96 -30.63
N MET A 4 7.54 -7.35 -29.68
CA MET A 4 6.51 -6.47 -29.10
C MET A 4 6.74 -6.13 -27.62
N PHE A 5 7.90 -6.50 -27.06
CA PHE A 5 8.17 -6.45 -25.61
C PHE A 5 9.13 -5.34 -25.14
N LEU A 6 9.59 -4.44 -26.01
CA LEU A 6 10.56 -3.39 -25.62
C LEU A 6 10.22 -1.97 -26.14
N SER A 7 8.95 -1.72 -26.48
CA SER A 7 8.47 -0.37 -26.85
C SER A 7 7.77 0.37 -25.70
N MET A 8 7.85 -0.13 -24.47
CA MET A 8 7.88 0.80 -23.34
C MET A 8 9.32 1.28 -23.27
N THR A 9 9.59 2.45 -23.84
CA THR A 9 10.63 3.32 -23.34
C THR A 9 10.34 3.46 -21.85
N LEU A 10 10.93 2.58 -21.04
CA LEU A 10 11.11 2.79 -19.61
C LEU A 10 11.77 4.15 -19.58
N CYS A 11 10.98 5.19 -19.31
CA CYS A 11 11.50 6.53 -19.15
C CYS A 11 12.46 6.36 -17.98
N VAL A 12 13.77 6.32 -18.25
CA VAL A 12 14.78 6.07 -17.22
C VAL A 12 14.87 7.37 -16.45
N ILE A 13 13.99 7.53 -15.47
CA ILE A 13 13.97 8.64 -14.54
C ILE A 13 15.01 8.30 -13.48
N ASP A 14 16.15 8.96 -13.53
CA ASP A 14 17.23 8.81 -12.58
C ASP A 14 17.31 10.01 -11.62
N SER A 15 18.33 10.03 -10.76
CA SER A 15 18.53 11.09 -9.78
C SER A 15 18.86 12.46 -10.38
N SER A 16 19.09 12.58 -11.71
CA SER A 16 19.26 13.88 -12.37
C SER A 16 17.96 14.67 -12.46
N TYR A 17 16.81 14.00 -12.33
CA TYR A 17 15.49 14.61 -12.26
C TYR A 17 15.21 15.11 -10.83
N ASP A 18 16.01 16.07 -10.38
CA ASP A 18 16.02 16.59 -9.01
C ASP A 18 14.72 17.30 -8.60
N HIS A 19 13.89 17.70 -9.55
CA HIS A 19 12.57 18.33 -9.36
C HIS A 19 11.39 17.38 -9.59
N PHE A 20 11.63 16.09 -9.78
CA PHE A 20 10.57 15.15 -10.11
C PHE A 20 9.82 14.69 -8.85
N GLU A 21 8.57 15.14 -8.73
CA GLU A 21 7.80 15.06 -7.47
C GLU A 21 6.69 14.01 -7.46
N SER A 22 6.16 13.63 -8.62
CA SER A 22 5.01 12.74 -8.72
C SER A 22 5.08 11.83 -9.95
N VAL A 23 4.64 10.59 -9.77
CA VAL A 23 4.48 9.61 -10.85
C VAL A 23 3.05 9.06 -10.81
N SER A 24 2.47 8.87 -11.99
CA SER A 24 1.28 8.04 -12.17
C SER A 24 1.59 6.93 -13.16
N LEU A 25 1.38 5.69 -12.74
CA LEU A 25 1.65 4.46 -13.48
C LEU A 25 0.31 3.75 -13.72
N PHE A 26 -0.11 3.61 -14.97
CA PHE A 26 -1.39 2.98 -15.32
C PHE A 26 -1.18 1.75 -16.19
N GLY A 27 -1.91 0.69 -15.89
CA GLY A 27 -1.81 -0.57 -16.63
C GLY A 27 -0.39 -1.14 -16.64
N ILE A 28 0.34 -1.03 -15.52
CA ILE A 28 1.68 -1.61 -15.39
C ILE A 28 1.60 -3.05 -14.88
N GLU A 29 2.40 -3.94 -15.46
CA GLU A 29 2.56 -5.32 -14.97
C GLU A 29 3.37 -5.33 -13.66
N PRO A 30 3.05 -6.17 -12.67
CA PRO A 30 3.75 -6.22 -11.37
C PRO A 30 5.28 -6.33 -11.47
N ASP A 31 5.80 -7.15 -12.38
CA ASP A 31 7.25 -7.32 -12.58
C ASP A 31 7.93 -6.02 -13.04
N ILE A 32 7.28 -5.26 -13.91
CA ILE A 32 7.79 -3.96 -14.40
C ILE A 32 7.70 -2.93 -13.28
N LEU A 33 6.63 -2.95 -12.49
CA LEU A 33 6.46 -2.07 -11.35
C LEU A 33 7.59 -2.23 -10.33
N HIS A 34 8.01 -3.46 -10.03
CA HIS A 34 9.16 -3.71 -9.15
C HIS A 34 10.46 -3.06 -9.64
N LEU A 35 10.73 -3.17 -10.94
CA LEU A 35 11.89 -2.53 -11.55
C LEU A 35 11.82 -1.00 -11.37
N LEU A 36 10.67 -0.40 -11.67
CA LEU A 36 10.45 1.05 -11.54
C LEU A 36 10.60 1.53 -10.09
N LEU A 37 9.99 0.84 -9.13
CA LEU A 37 10.08 1.18 -7.70
C LEU A 37 11.53 1.15 -7.22
N THR A 38 12.33 0.19 -7.70
CA THR A 38 13.77 0.13 -7.39
C THR A 38 14.50 1.38 -7.89
N HIS A 39 14.21 1.84 -9.11
CA HIS A 39 14.79 3.08 -9.65
C HIS A 39 14.34 4.32 -8.86
N TYR A 40 13.08 4.35 -8.42
CA TYR A 40 12.51 5.48 -7.70
C TYR A 40 13.11 5.71 -6.31
N THR A 41 13.78 4.71 -5.72
CA THR A 41 14.51 4.88 -4.46
C THR A 41 15.59 5.97 -4.52
N CYS A 42 16.13 6.23 -5.73
CA CYS A 42 17.16 7.24 -5.95
C CYS A 42 16.60 8.65 -6.20
N LEU A 43 15.28 8.82 -6.30
CA LEU A 43 14.66 10.11 -6.63
C LEU A 43 14.55 10.99 -5.37
N PRO A 44 15.26 12.13 -5.32
CA PRO A 44 15.39 12.91 -4.10
C PRO A 44 14.12 13.65 -3.69
N ARG A 45 13.14 13.77 -4.59
CA ARG A 45 11.91 14.54 -4.39
C ARG A 45 10.63 13.80 -4.77
N LEU A 46 10.67 12.48 -5.01
CA LEU A 46 9.44 11.75 -5.29
C LEU A 46 8.55 11.69 -4.04
N PHE A 47 7.55 12.57 -4.00
CA PHE A 47 6.63 12.73 -2.88
C PHE A 47 5.30 11.99 -3.10
N SER A 48 4.93 11.75 -4.36
CA SER A 48 3.64 11.16 -4.71
C SER A 48 3.76 10.05 -5.75
N LEU A 49 3.03 8.97 -5.53
CA LEU A 49 2.96 7.84 -6.43
C LEU A 49 1.51 7.37 -6.55
N ASN A 50 1.04 7.24 -7.78
CA ASN A 50 -0.25 6.64 -8.10
C ASN A 50 0.01 5.44 -9.02
N ILE A 51 -0.49 4.27 -8.66
CA ILE A 51 -0.27 3.00 -9.34
C ILE A 51 -1.61 2.36 -9.61
N ASP A 52 -1.81 1.97 -10.86
CA ASP A 52 -2.87 1.11 -11.35
C ASP A 52 -2.24 -0.04 -12.14
N THR A 53 -2.47 -1.27 -11.67
CA THR A 53 -1.89 -2.48 -12.27
C THR A 53 -2.79 -3.06 -13.35
N LYS A 54 -2.21 -3.51 -14.47
CA LYS A 54 -2.97 -4.01 -15.63
C LYS A 54 -3.71 -5.32 -15.40
N SER A 55 -3.19 -6.14 -14.51
CA SER A 55 -3.52 -7.55 -14.34
C SER A 55 -3.73 -7.85 -12.87
N SER A 56 -4.40 -8.97 -12.59
CA SER A 56 -4.66 -9.37 -11.21
C SER A 56 -3.35 -9.75 -10.52
N CYS A 57 -2.98 -9.00 -9.49
CA CYS A 57 -1.75 -9.15 -8.73
C CYS A 57 -1.87 -10.32 -7.75
N ARG A 58 -0.81 -11.13 -7.62
CA ARG A 58 -0.75 -12.16 -6.57
C ARG A 58 -0.46 -11.50 -5.23
N LEU A 59 -0.98 -12.06 -4.13
CA LEU A 59 -0.76 -11.49 -2.79
C LEU A 59 0.72 -11.40 -2.39
N LYS A 60 1.57 -12.32 -2.89
CA LYS A 60 3.02 -12.24 -2.69
C LYS A 60 3.62 -11.03 -3.40
N GLU A 61 3.28 -10.82 -4.67
CA GLU A 61 3.75 -9.66 -5.44
C GLU A 61 3.28 -8.35 -4.79
N LEU A 62 2.03 -8.31 -4.33
CA LEU A 62 1.51 -7.17 -3.59
C LEU A 62 2.29 -6.88 -2.31
N SER A 63 2.71 -7.93 -1.59
CA SER A 63 3.56 -7.79 -0.39
C SER A 63 4.89 -7.13 -0.74
N ASP A 64 5.53 -7.59 -1.81
CA ASP A 64 6.82 -7.07 -2.28
C ASP A 64 6.66 -5.61 -2.77
N ILE A 65 5.54 -5.28 -3.42
CA ILE A 65 5.21 -3.93 -3.89
C ILE A 65 5.12 -2.98 -2.69
N TYR A 66 4.36 -3.35 -1.65
CA TYR A 66 4.26 -2.55 -0.44
C TYR A 66 5.60 -2.34 0.25
N GLN A 67 6.42 -3.38 0.39
CA GLN A 67 7.77 -3.24 0.96
C GLN A 67 8.63 -2.25 0.16
N SER A 68 8.57 -2.33 -1.17
CA SER A 68 9.29 -1.43 -2.06
C SER A 68 8.80 0.02 -1.92
N ILE A 69 7.48 0.23 -1.83
CA ILE A 69 6.87 1.54 -1.61
C ILE A 69 7.31 2.12 -0.26
N PHE A 70 7.26 1.34 0.83
CA PHE A 70 7.65 1.83 2.16
C PHE A 70 9.14 2.15 2.27
N ALA A 71 9.98 1.59 1.41
CA ALA A 71 11.40 1.95 1.31
C ALA A 71 11.65 3.31 0.63
N LEU A 72 10.65 3.91 -0.03
CA LEU A 72 10.79 5.22 -0.67
C LEU A 72 10.80 6.34 0.39
N SER A 73 12.01 6.72 0.80
CA SER A 73 12.24 7.64 1.93
C SER A 73 11.60 9.03 1.82
N LYS A 74 11.20 9.46 0.63
CA LYS A 74 10.57 10.78 0.42
C LYS A 74 9.08 10.68 0.14
N LEU A 75 8.54 9.48 -0.04
CA LEU A 75 7.15 9.33 -0.43
C LEU A 75 6.22 9.74 0.71
N GLU A 76 5.34 10.70 0.42
CA GLU A 76 4.31 11.18 1.34
C GLU A 76 2.91 10.72 0.95
N SER A 77 2.68 10.44 -0.33
CA SER A 77 1.36 10.04 -0.87
C SER A 77 1.47 8.81 -1.74
N ILE A 78 0.61 7.82 -1.49
CA ILE A 78 0.46 6.63 -2.32
C ILE A 78 -1.01 6.35 -2.60
N GLU A 79 -1.30 6.08 -3.87
CA GLU A 79 -2.56 5.52 -4.34
C GLU A 79 -2.26 4.22 -5.10
N LEU A 80 -2.84 3.11 -4.66
CA LEU A 80 -2.61 1.79 -5.25
C LEU A 80 -3.93 1.12 -5.59
N GLU A 81 -4.19 0.98 -6.89
CA GLU A 81 -5.31 0.28 -7.49
C GLU A 81 -4.82 -1.02 -8.12
N THR A 82 -5.43 -2.13 -7.72
CA THR A 82 -5.08 -3.45 -8.24
C THR A 82 -6.21 -4.43 -8.00
N ASP A 83 -6.46 -5.30 -8.98
CA ASP A 83 -7.31 -6.47 -8.77
C ASP A 83 -6.46 -7.57 -8.14
N ILE A 84 -6.98 -8.26 -7.13
CA ILE A 84 -6.26 -9.37 -6.48
C ILE A 84 -6.75 -10.69 -7.06
N PHE A 85 -5.82 -11.50 -7.54
CA PHE A 85 -6.10 -12.88 -7.88
C PHE A 85 -6.16 -13.70 -6.59
N ASP A 86 -7.34 -14.22 -6.26
CA ASP A 86 -7.58 -15.02 -5.06
C ASP A 86 -6.87 -16.38 -5.19
N ASP A 87 -5.72 -16.51 -4.52
CA ASP A 87 -5.15 -17.81 -4.19
C ASP A 87 -5.58 -18.10 -2.75
N SER A 88 -6.59 -18.96 -2.61
CA SER A 88 -7.50 -19.11 -1.45
C SER A 88 -6.84 -19.45 -0.12
N GLU A 89 -5.51 -19.53 -0.06
CA GLU A 89 -4.72 -19.84 1.13
C GLU A 89 -3.65 -18.78 1.44
N SER A 90 -3.49 -17.74 0.61
CA SER A 90 -2.46 -16.74 0.81
C SER A 90 -3.01 -15.48 1.50
N ARG A 91 -2.20 -14.91 2.40
CA ARG A 91 -2.39 -13.58 3.01
C ARG A 91 -1.22 -12.70 2.61
N LEU A 92 -1.41 -11.38 2.64
CA LEU A 92 -0.30 -10.43 2.56
C LEU A 92 0.77 -10.80 3.61
N SER A 93 1.98 -11.07 3.13
CA SER A 93 3.13 -11.50 3.94
C SER A 93 3.91 -10.30 4.49
N LEU A 94 3.20 -9.23 4.84
CA LEU A 94 3.77 -8.04 5.47
C LEU A 94 3.86 -8.29 6.98
N SER A 95 5.08 -8.25 7.53
CA SER A 95 5.27 -8.19 8.97
C SER A 95 4.74 -6.88 9.53
N ILE A 96 4.33 -6.85 10.79
CA ILE A 96 4.11 -5.59 11.51
C ILE A 96 5.44 -4.84 11.60
N ALA A 97 5.42 -3.55 11.25
CA ALA A 97 6.61 -2.72 11.23
C ALA A 97 7.23 -2.59 12.64
N THR A 98 8.56 -2.62 12.68
CA THR A 98 9.33 -2.23 13.86
C THR A 98 9.77 -0.77 13.75
N ASN A 99 10.19 -0.14 14.85
CA ASN A 99 10.55 1.29 14.93
C ASN A 99 11.57 1.80 13.88
N LYS A 100 12.24 0.91 13.15
CA LYS A 100 13.24 1.23 12.11
C LYS A 100 12.68 1.20 10.68
N GLN A 101 11.40 0.86 10.50
CA GLN A 101 10.81 0.59 9.19
C GLN A 101 9.69 1.59 8.82
N PHE A 102 9.52 2.65 9.59
CA PHE A 102 8.46 3.62 9.32
C PHE A 102 8.73 4.39 8.03
N SER A 103 7.70 4.47 7.20
CA SER A 103 7.65 5.31 6.02
C SER A 103 7.19 6.73 6.37
N ASN A 104 7.42 7.68 5.46
CA ASN A 104 6.97 9.06 5.59
C ASN A 104 5.56 9.30 4.98
N ILE A 105 4.83 8.23 4.70
CA ILE A 105 3.53 8.29 4.04
C ILE A 105 2.51 8.94 4.99
N LYS A 106 1.90 10.01 4.49
CA LYS A 106 0.85 10.81 5.13
C LYS A 106 -0.52 10.56 4.50
N TYR A 107 -0.55 10.18 3.22
CA TYR A 107 -1.77 9.93 2.46
C TYR A 107 -1.73 8.53 1.85
N LEU A 108 -2.62 7.65 2.30
CA LEU A 108 -2.70 6.26 1.86
C LEU A 108 -4.08 5.99 1.28
N TYR A 109 -4.11 5.69 -0.01
CA TYR A 109 -5.32 5.35 -0.76
C TYR A 109 -5.18 3.92 -1.30
N ILE A 110 -6.02 3.01 -0.79
CA ILE A 110 -5.98 1.58 -1.12
C ILE A 110 -7.23 1.23 -1.92
N HIS A 111 -7.03 0.91 -3.18
CA HIS A 111 -8.06 0.58 -4.16
C HIS A 111 -7.98 -0.89 -4.57
N HIS A 112 -7.81 -1.77 -3.59
CA HIS A 112 -7.86 -3.22 -3.76
C HIS A 112 -8.47 -3.87 -2.53
N SER A 113 -8.81 -5.16 -2.63
CA SER A 113 -9.32 -5.90 -1.48
C SER A 113 -8.24 -6.12 -0.43
N CYS A 114 -8.56 -5.87 0.84
CA CYS A 114 -7.70 -6.26 1.94
C CYS A 114 -8.52 -6.66 3.17
N SER A 115 -7.92 -7.56 3.94
CA SER A 115 -8.36 -7.95 5.27
C SER A 115 -7.96 -6.90 6.30
N PHE A 116 -8.59 -6.87 7.48
CA PHE A 116 -8.16 -5.97 8.57
C PHE A 116 -6.77 -6.32 9.06
N GLN A 117 -6.39 -7.60 9.11
CA GLN A 117 -5.04 -7.99 9.50
C GLN A 117 -4.01 -7.43 8.52
N GLU A 118 -4.30 -7.50 7.24
CA GLU A 118 -3.45 -6.97 6.17
C GLU A 118 -3.37 -5.45 6.24
N LEU A 119 -4.53 -4.79 6.42
CA LEU A 119 -4.59 -3.36 6.63
C LEU A 119 -3.80 -2.92 7.88
N PHE A 120 -3.89 -3.67 8.98
CA PHE A 120 -3.10 -3.44 10.19
C PHE A 120 -1.60 -3.52 9.91
N ALA A 121 -1.18 -4.52 9.13
CA ALA A 121 0.20 -4.63 8.71
C ALA A 121 0.61 -3.42 7.86
N ILE A 122 -0.17 -3.01 6.86
CA ILE A 122 0.11 -1.85 6.00
C ILE A 122 0.22 -0.56 6.81
N ILE A 123 -0.76 -0.25 7.66
CA ILE A 123 -0.76 1.01 8.44
C ILE A 123 0.31 1.03 9.54
N SER A 124 0.85 -0.13 9.95
CA SER A 124 1.94 -0.18 10.92
C SER A 124 3.21 0.52 10.41
N TYR A 125 3.38 0.63 9.08
CA TYR A 125 4.49 1.35 8.44
C TYR A 125 4.23 2.86 8.32
N THR A 126 3.03 3.36 8.64
CA THR A 126 2.60 4.74 8.34
C THR A 126 2.17 5.51 9.60
N PHE A 127 3.05 5.61 10.61
CA PHE A 127 2.69 6.24 11.90
C PHE A 127 2.26 7.72 11.79
N GLN A 128 2.70 8.44 10.74
CA GLN A 128 2.34 9.83 10.49
C GLN A 128 1.12 9.99 9.55
N LEU A 129 0.29 8.94 9.42
CA LEU A 129 -0.82 8.95 8.48
C LEU A 129 -1.85 10.03 8.83
N TYR A 130 -2.11 10.95 7.90
CA TYR A 130 -3.13 11.99 8.01
C TYR A 130 -4.43 11.61 7.33
N ARG A 131 -4.34 10.85 6.24
CA ARG A 131 -5.50 10.41 5.46
C ARG A 131 -5.38 8.95 5.09
N LEU A 132 -6.43 8.20 5.40
CA LEU A 132 -6.61 6.83 4.97
C LEU A 132 -7.91 6.73 4.18
N LYS A 133 -7.82 6.20 2.95
CA LYS A 133 -8.98 5.87 2.13
C LYS A 133 -8.89 4.42 1.67
N LEU A 134 -9.99 3.70 1.81
CA LEU A 134 -10.12 2.31 1.40
C LEU A 134 -11.30 2.21 0.44
N SER A 135 -11.13 1.51 -0.68
CA SER A 135 -12.26 1.26 -1.58
C SER A 135 -12.91 -0.10 -1.41
N TYR A 136 -12.19 -1.13 -0.96
CA TYR A 136 -12.77 -2.45 -0.76
C TYR A 136 -12.14 -3.17 0.44
N THR A 137 -12.98 -3.75 1.29
CA THR A 137 -12.55 -4.51 2.46
C THR A 137 -13.35 -5.81 2.53
N SER A 138 -12.69 -6.98 2.55
CA SER A 138 -13.36 -8.29 2.52
C SER A 138 -13.58 -8.88 3.92
N ASP A 139 -14.70 -9.57 4.16
CA ASP A 139 -15.01 -10.21 5.45
C ASP A 139 -14.24 -11.53 5.69
N ASN A 140 -13.24 -11.85 4.87
CA ASN A 140 -12.48 -13.11 4.89
C ASN A 140 -11.61 -13.28 6.14
N ASP A 141 -11.58 -12.29 7.03
CA ASP A 141 -10.88 -12.39 8.30
C ASP A 141 -11.48 -13.46 9.22
N GLU A 142 -10.65 -14.39 9.66
CA GLU A 142 -10.88 -15.05 10.94
C GLU A 142 -10.97 -13.98 12.05
N PRO A 143 -11.72 -14.21 13.14
CA PRO A 143 -11.70 -13.30 14.28
C PRO A 143 -10.24 -13.04 14.67
N ILE A 144 -9.89 -11.76 14.88
CA ILE A 144 -8.54 -11.35 15.28
C ILE A 144 -8.36 -11.80 16.73
N ILE A 145 -8.04 -13.08 16.90
CA ILE A 145 -7.78 -13.72 18.18
C ILE A 145 -6.31 -13.46 18.49
N GLY A 146 -6.05 -12.41 19.28
CA GLY A 146 -4.79 -12.27 20.02
C GLY A 146 -3.89 -11.08 19.64
N ASN A 147 -3.56 -10.30 20.67
CA ASN A 147 -2.31 -9.55 20.86
C ASN A 147 -1.76 -8.64 19.73
N VAL A 148 -2.57 -8.17 18.78
CA VAL A 148 -2.14 -7.04 17.94
C VAL A 148 -2.08 -5.81 18.84
N LEU A 149 -0.87 -5.30 19.08
CA LEU A 149 -0.70 -4.04 19.80
C LEU A 149 -1.40 -2.93 19.04
N PRO A 150 -2.18 -2.07 19.72
CA PRO A 150 -2.83 -0.95 19.07
C PRO A 150 -1.81 -0.08 18.32
N ILE A 151 -2.20 0.43 17.15
CA ILE A 151 -1.37 1.30 16.32
C ILE A 151 -1.99 2.70 16.37
N PRO A 152 -1.64 3.54 17.36
CA PRO A 152 -2.24 4.86 17.50
C PRO A 152 -1.90 5.75 16.30
N LEU A 153 -2.86 5.98 15.42
CA LEU A 153 -2.73 6.90 14.31
C LEU A 153 -3.11 8.32 14.75
N LEU A 154 -2.29 8.90 15.62
CA LEU A 154 -2.58 10.18 16.31
C LEU A 154 -2.76 11.37 15.34
N SER A 155 -2.21 11.28 14.13
CA SER A 155 -2.30 12.32 13.10
C SER A 155 -3.45 12.12 12.11
N LEU A 156 -4.21 11.02 12.21
CA LEU A 156 -5.25 10.68 11.26
C LEU A 156 -6.46 11.61 11.43
N ILE A 157 -6.64 12.52 10.46
CA ILE A 157 -7.74 13.49 10.45
C ILE A 157 -8.87 13.09 9.50
N HIS A 158 -8.58 12.22 8.53
CA HIS A 158 -9.56 11.79 7.55
C HIS A 158 -9.49 10.29 7.31
N PHE A 159 -10.62 9.63 7.47
CA PHE A 159 -10.80 8.21 7.25
C PHE A 159 -12.06 7.98 6.42
N SER A 160 -11.95 7.23 5.32
CA SER A 160 -13.09 6.90 4.46
C SER A 160 -13.02 5.49 3.92
N ILE A 161 -14.18 4.83 3.83
CA ILE A 161 -14.36 3.53 3.19
C ILE A 161 -15.48 3.67 2.16
N ASP A 162 -15.21 3.34 0.89
CA ASP A 162 -16.19 3.50 -0.19
C ASP A 162 -17.08 2.26 -0.40
N ARG A 163 -16.52 1.04 -0.35
CA ARG A 163 -17.28 -0.22 -0.39
C ARG A 163 -16.93 -1.09 0.80
N TYR A 164 -17.96 -1.47 1.55
CA TYR A 164 -17.84 -2.11 2.84
C TYR A 164 -18.72 -3.37 2.87
N ASP A 165 -18.09 -4.52 2.59
CA ASP A 165 -18.75 -5.84 2.61
C ASP A 165 -18.55 -6.58 3.95
N MET A 166 -18.14 -5.86 5.00
CA MET A 166 -17.72 -6.42 6.29
C MET A 166 -18.77 -6.32 7.40
N LYS A 167 -18.64 -7.15 8.44
CA LYS A 167 -19.46 -7.05 9.67
C LYS A 167 -19.05 -5.85 10.51
N PHE A 168 -20.02 -5.02 10.90
CA PHE A 168 -19.82 -3.80 11.69
C PHE A 168 -18.98 -3.99 12.97
N ASP A 169 -19.07 -5.15 13.65
CA ASP A 169 -18.30 -5.43 14.86
C ASP A 169 -16.79 -5.50 14.60
N LYS A 170 -16.36 -6.07 13.46
CA LYS A 170 -14.95 -6.12 13.07
C LYS A 170 -14.43 -4.71 12.78
N PHE A 171 -15.21 -3.90 12.08
CA PHE A 171 -14.87 -2.49 11.86
C PHE A 171 -14.78 -1.69 13.15
N LYS A 172 -15.73 -1.87 14.06
CA LYS A 172 -15.69 -1.25 15.39
C LYS A 172 -14.43 -1.64 16.16
N TRP A 173 -14.01 -2.91 16.06
CA TRP A 173 -12.76 -3.38 16.65
C TRP A 173 -11.55 -2.72 16.01
N PHE A 174 -11.50 -2.64 14.67
CA PHE A 174 -10.42 -1.97 13.93
C PHE A 174 -10.27 -0.50 14.37
N ILE A 175 -11.38 0.26 14.36
CA ILE A 175 -11.40 1.68 14.77
C ILE A 175 -10.89 1.84 16.21
N LYS A 176 -11.29 0.97 17.14
CA LYS A 176 -10.79 1.00 18.53
C LYS A 176 -9.28 0.86 18.61
N ASN A 177 -8.69 0.00 17.79
CA ASN A 177 -7.26 -0.30 17.85
C ASN A 177 -6.38 0.72 17.11
N ILE A 178 -6.94 1.60 16.29
CA ILE A 178 -6.19 2.68 15.62
C ILE A 178 -6.41 4.07 16.22
N PHE A 179 -7.58 4.33 16.82
CA PHE A 179 -7.93 5.64 17.39
C PHE A 179 -7.91 5.71 18.92
N PHE A 180 -8.12 4.59 19.62
CA PHE A 180 -8.39 4.58 21.05
C PHE A 180 -7.36 3.78 21.86
N ALA A 181 -6.13 3.68 21.35
CA ALA A 181 -5.00 3.11 22.09
C ALA A 181 -4.65 4.01 23.29
N ASN A 182 -5.29 3.75 24.44
CA ASN A 182 -4.89 4.26 25.76
C ASN A 182 -4.28 3.11 26.57
#